data_AF-A0A5N5HYJ3-F1
#
_entry.id   AF-A0A5N5HYJ3-F1
#
_cell.length_a   1.000
_cell.length_b   1.000
_cell.length_c   1.000
_cell.angle_alpha   90.00
_cell.angle_beta   90.00
_cell.angle_gamma   90.00
#
_symmetry.space_group_name_H-M   'P 1'
#
loop_
_entity.id
_entity.type
_entity.pdbx_description
1 polymer ?
#
loop_
_entity_poly.entity_id
_entity_poly.type
_entity_poly.pdbx_seq_one_letter_code
_entity_poly.pdbx_strand_id
1 'polypeptide(L)'
;MSLFLLHEHSTICQSLLKGQSRRLRIHFDYGGGLVNPNKAANPSLIYDISTNDYISYLCAFGYNTSAVFLLVQQATSCPVTKPSILDVNLPSITIPNLRNPVTLTRTVMNTGSVNSMYKAQIEPPSRIKVVVKLETPSTRQLRRSSLQLRFPLPTK
;
A
#
# COMPACT_ATOMS: atom_id res chain seq x y z
N MET A 1 12.53 0.27 0.94
CA MET A 1 11.94 0.14 2.30
C MET A 1 10.48 -0.22 2.17
N SER A 2 9.99 -1.23 2.91
CA SER A 2 8.58 -1.64 2.92
C SER A 2 7.85 -1.07 4.14
N LEU A 3 6.74 -0.34 3.98
CA LEU A 3 5.87 0.11 5.06
C LEU A 3 4.47 -0.50 4.87
N PHE A 4 3.96 -1.19 5.90
CA PHE A 4 2.57 -1.67 5.93
C PHE A 4 1.74 -0.65 6.68
N LEU A 5 0.78 -0.05 5.98
CA LEU A 5 -0.24 0.79 6.59
C LEU A 5 -1.48 -0.07 6.78
N LEU A 6 -1.71 -0.40 8.04
CA LEU A 6 -2.92 -0.88 8.72
C LEU A 6 -2.44 -1.88 9.78
N HIS A 7 -2.07 -1.34 10.94
CA HIS A 7 -1.71 -2.11 12.11
C HIS A 7 -3.00 -2.44 12.87
N GLU A 8 -3.40 -3.71 12.86
CA GLU A 8 -4.44 -4.25 13.74
C GLU A 8 -3.83 -5.42 14.53
N HIS A 9 -2.94 -5.05 15.47
CA HIS A 9 -2.30 -5.90 16.49
C HIS A 9 -1.87 -7.30 15.99
N SER A 10 -0.71 -7.38 15.32
CA SER A 10 0.03 -8.64 15.21
C SER A 10 1.16 -8.69 16.24
N THR A 11 0.80 -8.56 17.52
CA THR A 11 1.70 -8.80 18.66
C THR A 11 2.06 -10.29 18.82
N ILE A 12 1.36 -11.17 18.09
CA ILE A 12 1.53 -12.63 18.15
C ILE A 12 2.90 -13.05 17.60
N CYS A 13 3.46 -12.33 16.63
CA CYS A 13 4.79 -12.67 16.09
C CYS A 13 5.97 -12.15 16.94
N GLN A 14 5.74 -11.20 17.84
CA GLN A 14 6.77 -10.72 18.78
C GLN A 14 6.97 -11.69 19.96
N SER A 15 5.92 -12.41 20.38
CA SER A 15 5.98 -13.28 21.57
C SER A 15 6.48 -14.69 21.27
N LEU A 16 6.27 -15.22 20.06
CA LEU A 16 6.65 -16.59 19.69
C LEU A 16 8.16 -16.81 19.48
N LEU A 17 8.99 -15.75 19.47
CA LEU A 17 10.42 -15.84 19.19
C LEU A 17 11.28 -15.12 20.25
N LYS A 18 10.87 -15.15 21.52
CA LYS A 18 11.64 -14.60 22.65
C LYS A 18 12.98 -15.33 22.93
N GLY A 19 13.39 -16.27 22.08
CA GLY A 19 14.56 -17.14 22.27
C GLY A 19 15.37 -17.49 21.03
N GLN A 20 15.14 -16.88 19.86
CA GLN A 20 16.03 -17.06 18.70
C GLN A 20 16.67 -15.74 18.29
N SER A 21 17.95 -15.83 17.94
CA SER A 21 18.87 -14.75 17.55
C SER A 21 18.16 -13.54 16.91
N ARG A 22 18.56 -12.33 17.33
CA ARG A 22 18.11 -11.03 16.83
C ARG A 22 18.37 -10.83 15.33
N ARG A 23 17.87 -11.71 14.46
CA ARG A 23 17.70 -11.38 13.05
C ARG A 23 16.59 -10.34 13.00
N LEU A 24 16.97 -9.10 12.68
CA LEU A 24 16.02 -8.10 12.24
C LEU A 24 15.15 -8.77 11.19
N ARG A 25 13.88 -8.92 11.51
CA ARG A 25 12.89 -9.47 10.61
C ARG A 25 12.65 -8.42 9.52
N ILE A 26 13.18 -8.69 8.33
CA ILE A 26 13.08 -7.77 7.20
C ILE A 26 11.74 -8.03 6.54
N HIS A 27 10.99 -6.97 6.23
CA HIS A 27 9.70 -7.05 5.53
C HIS A 27 9.77 -7.81 4.19
N PHE A 28 10.96 -8.01 3.62
CA PHE A 28 11.19 -8.81 2.42
C PHE A 28 11.12 -10.32 2.66
N ASP A 29 11.26 -10.79 3.91
CA ASP A 29 11.27 -12.23 4.23
C ASP A 29 9.84 -12.81 4.40
N TYR A 30 8.92 -12.04 4.99
CA TYR A 30 7.58 -12.53 5.35
C TYR A 30 6.44 -11.54 5.05
N GLY A 31 6.72 -10.43 4.35
CA GLY A 31 5.71 -9.47 3.93
C GLY A 31 4.88 -8.91 5.09
N GLY A 32 3.56 -9.06 5.01
CA GLY A 32 2.58 -8.54 5.98
C GLY A 32 2.50 -9.30 7.30
N GLY A 33 3.26 -10.39 7.47
CA GLY A 33 3.26 -11.18 8.70
C GLY A 33 2.55 -12.53 8.57
N LEU A 34 2.31 -13.16 9.73
CA LEU A 34 1.58 -14.41 9.81
C LEU A 34 0.09 -14.17 9.52
N VAL A 35 -0.51 -15.03 8.70
CA VAL A 35 -1.93 -14.95 8.31
C VAL A 35 -2.84 -15.10 9.54
N ASN A 36 -3.88 -14.28 9.61
CA ASN A 36 -5.01 -14.45 10.54
C ASN A 36 -6.30 -14.70 9.73
N PRO A 37 -6.72 -15.96 9.53
CA PRO A 37 -7.85 -16.30 8.67
C PRO A 37 -9.17 -15.67 9.15
N ASN A 38 -9.39 -15.66 10.47
CA ASN A 38 -10.63 -15.13 11.05
C ASN A 38 -10.77 -13.62 10.81
N LYS A 39 -9.68 -12.85 10.95
CA LYS A 39 -9.67 -11.42 10.60
C LYS A 39 -9.76 -11.19 9.08
N ALA A 40 -9.18 -12.08 8.27
CA ALA A 40 -9.19 -11.96 6.81
C ALA A 40 -10.56 -12.26 6.18
N ALA A 41 -11.41 -13.05 6.84
CA ALA A 41 -12.74 -13.40 6.34
C ALA A 41 -13.68 -12.18 6.26
N ASN A 42 -13.55 -11.22 7.19
CA ASN A 42 -14.38 -10.02 7.27
C ASN A 42 -13.53 -8.79 7.61
N PRO A 43 -12.77 -8.25 6.64
CA PRO A 43 -11.96 -7.06 6.87
C PRO A 43 -12.85 -5.81 6.96
N SER A 44 -12.43 -4.80 7.72
CA SER A 44 -13.13 -3.50 7.81
C SER A 44 -12.68 -2.51 6.72
N LEU A 45 -11.47 -2.68 6.19
CA LEU A 45 -10.88 -1.91 5.11
C LEU A 45 -10.18 -2.84 4.12
N ILE A 46 -10.33 -2.56 2.82
CA ILE A 46 -9.61 -3.27 1.77
C ILE A 46 -8.94 -2.29 0.80
N TYR A 47 -7.83 -2.72 0.21
CA TYR A 47 -7.21 -2.05 -0.94
C TYR A 47 -7.77 -2.68 -2.21
N ASP A 48 -8.82 -2.07 -2.74
CA ASP A 48 -9.49 -2.54 -3.96
C ASP A 48 -8.63 -2.22 -5.18
N ILE A 49 -8.47 -3.18 -6.10
CA ILE A 49 -7.65 -3.05 -7.30
C ILE A 49 -8.26 -3.85 -8.45
N SER A 50 -8.29 -3.24 -9.64
CA SER A 50 -8.85 -3.83 -10.86
C SER A 50 -7.75 -4.22 -11.84
N THR A 51 -8.11 -5.01 -12.87
CA THR A 51 -7.21 -5.32 -13.98
C THR A 51 -6.68 -4.06 -14.69
N ASN A 52 -7.49 -2.99 -14.74
CA ASN A 52 -7.08 -1.72 -15.35
C ASN A 52 -5.97 -1.01 -14.55
N ASP A 53 -5.95 -1.17 -13.23
CA ASP A 53 -4.89 -0.64 -12.38
C ASP A 53 -3.57 -1.39 -12.63
N TYR A 54 -3.63 -2.71 -12.84
CA TYR A 54 -2.46 -3.51 -13.23
C TYR A 54 -1.95 -3.15 -14.63
N ILE A 55 -2.84 -2.95 -15.60
CA ILE A 55 -2.48 -2.44 -16.94
C ILE A 55 -1.75 -1.10 -16.82
N SER A 56 -2.31 -0.17 -16.04
CA SER A 56 -1.71 1.14 -15.81
C SER A 56 -0.34 1.03 -15.15
N TYR A 57 -0.17 0.11 -14.19
CA TYR A 57 1.11 -0.19 -13.56
C TYR A 57 2.14 -0.73 -14.57
N LEU A 58 1.77 -1.69 -15.41
CA LEU A 58 2.68 -2.22 -16.44
C LEU A 58 3.10 -1.13 -17.44
N CYS A 59 2.17 -0.29 -17.87
CA CYS A 59 2.46 0.85 -18.74
C CYS A 59 3.42 1.86 -18.08
N ALA A 60 3.24 2.13 -16.79
CA ALA A 60 4.13 2.98 -15.99
C ALA A 60 5.52 2.35 -15.81
N PHE A 61 5.60 1.01 -15.73
CA PHE A 61 6.85 0.26 -15.66
C PHE A 61 7.66 0.34 -16.96
N GLY A 62 7.01 0.59 -18.10
CA GLY A 62 7.66 0.76 -19.40
C GLY A 62 7.18 -0.21 -20.48
N TYR A 63 6.23 -1.10 -20.17
CA TYR A 63 5.63 -1.96 -21.19
C TYR A 63 4.82 -1.12 -22.18
N ASN A 64 4.89 -1.48 -23.46
CA ASN A 64 4.05 -0.89 -24.49
C ASN A 64 2.72 -1.63 -24.60
N THR A 65 1.77 -1.03 -25.33
CA THR A 65 0.42 -1.59 -25.53
C THR A 65 0.46 -3.02 -26.07
N SER A 66 1.34 -3.33 -27.02
CA SER A 66 1.45 -4.68 -27.60
C SER A 66 1.88 -5.73 -26.58
N ALA A 67 2.86 -5.42 -25.73
CA ALA A 67 3.31 -6.33 -24.69
C ALA A 67 2.24 -6.55 -23.61
N VAL A 68 1.52 -5.50 -23.22
CA VAL A 68 0.40 -5.61 -22.28
C VAL A 68 -0.74 -6.44 -22.89
N PHE A 69 -1.06 -6.24 -24.16
CA PHE A 69 -2.06 -7.03 -24.88
C PHE A 69 -1.74 -8.53 -24.87
N LEU A 70 -0.48 -8.90 -25.11
CA LEU A 70 -0.05 -10.31 -25.06
C LEU A 70 -0.24 -10.94 -23.67
N LEU A 71 -0.09 -10.16 -22.61
CA LEU A 71 -0.25 -10.64 -21.23
C LEU A 71 -1.71 -10.73 -20.80
N VAL A 72 -2.50 -9.70 -21.09
CA VAL A 72 -3.89 -9.58 -20.63
C VAL A 72 -4.87 -10.30 -21.57
N GLN A 73 -4.47 -10.51 -22.83
CA GLN A 73 -5.32 -11.08 -23.89
C GLN A 73 -6.62 -10.30 -24.12
N GLN A 74 -6.62 -9.00 -23.78
CA GLN A 74 -7.74 -8.09 -23.93
C GLN A 74 -7.28 -6.82 -24.65
N ALA A 75 -8.12 -6.31 -25.55
CA ALA A 75 -7.90 -5.03 -26.21
C ALA A 75 -7.78 -3.91 -25.17
N THR A 76 -6.57 -3.40 -25.00
CA THR A 76 -6.19 -2.43 -23.97
C THR A 76 -5.24 -1.42 -24.58
N SER A 77 -5.12 -0.25 -23.97
CA SER A 77 -4.19 0.79 -24.40
C SER A 77 -3.54 1.43 -23.19
N CYS A 78 -2.23 1.67 -23.26
CA CYS A 78 -1.55 2.43 -22.23
C CYS A 78 -2.04 3.89 -22.21
N PRO A 79 -2.30 4.47 -21.03
CA PRO A 79 -2.67 5.88 -20.94
C PRO A 79 -1.53 6.78 -21.43
N VAL A 80 -1.90 7.89 -22.08
CA VAL A 80 -0.94 8.89 -22.57
C VAL A 80 -0.12 9.46 -21.41
N THR A 81 -0.82 9.83 -20.33
CA THR A 81 -0.18 10.22 -19.07
C THR A 81 -0.04 8.99 -18.20
N LYS A 82 1.19 8.52 -18.03
CA LYS A 82 1.48 7.37 -17.18
C LYS A 82 1.40 7.76 -15.70
N PRO A 83 0.70 7.00 -14.86
CA PRO A 83 0.72 7.22 -13.42
C PRO A 83 2.09 6.87 -12.83
N SER A 84 2.34 7.25 -11.58
CA SER A 84 3.52 6.77 -10.87
C SER A 84 3.43 5.26 -10.67
N ILE A 85 4.54 4.55 -10.91
CA ILE A 85 4.70 3.14 -10.55
C ILE A 85 4.41 2.88 -9.06
N LEU A 86 4.60 3.90 -8.21
CA LEU A 86 4.38 3.79 -6.77
C LEU A 86 2.91 3.90 -6.37
N ASP A 87 2.01 4.34 -7.26
CA ASP A 87 0.59 4.58 -6.96
C ASP A 87 -0.30 3.35 -7.14
N VAL A 88 0.28 2.19 -7.49
CA VAL A 88 -0.47 0.92 -7.51
C VAL A 88 -1.06 0.63 -6.13
N ASN A 89 -2.36 0.33 -6.07
CA ASN A 89 -3.11 0.25 -4.83
C ASN A 89 -2.90 -1.06 -4.05
N LEU A 90 -1.66 -1.31 -3.62
CA LEU A 90 -1.27 -2.51 -2.89
C LEU A 90 -1.22 -2.26 -1.37
N PRO A 91 -1.48 -3.30 -0.54
CA PRO A 91 -1.41 -3.24 0.91
C PRO A 91 0.03 -3.17 1.47
N SER A 92 1.01 -2.86 0.62
CA SER A 92 2.41 -2.64 0.99
C SER A 92 3.03 -1.54 0.12
N ILE A 93 4.07 -0.90 0.64
CA ILE A 93 4.72 0.22 -0.03
C ILE A 93 6.20 -0.06 -0.10
N THR A 94 6.72 -0.34 -1.30
CA THR A 94 8.16 -0.48 -1.52
C THR A 94 8.69 0.75 -2.24
N ILE A 95 9.56 1.50 -1.58
CA ILE A 95 10.30 2.61 -2.21
C ILE A 95 11.74 2.16 -2.46
N PRO A 96 12.20 2.11 -3.73
CA PRO A 96 13.53 1.61 -4.07
C PRO A 96 14.65 2.56 -3.63
N ASN A 97 14.40 3.87 -3.68
CA ASN A 97 15.38 4.89 -3.33
C ASN A 97 14.70 6.07 -2.61
N LEU A 98 15.19 6.40 -1.41
CA LEU A 98 14.69 7.49 -0.57
C LEU A 98 15.65 8.69 -0.52
N ARG A 99 16.47 8.89 -1.57
CA ARG A 99 17.32 10.08 -1.72
C ARG A 99 16.55 11.39 -1.85
N ASN A 100 15.30 11.33 -2.31
CA ASN A 100 14.42 12.48 -2.47
C ASN A 100 13.09 12.22 -1.77
N PRO A 101 12.35 13.28 -1.38
CA PRO A 101 11.00 13.12 -0.88
C PRO A 101 10.11 12.41 -1.89
N VAL A 102 9.40 11.38 -1.44
CA VAL A 102 8.44 10.63 -2.27
C VAL A 102 7.05 10.87 -1.72
N THR A 103 6.10 11.14 -2.62
CA THR A 103 4.67 11.14 -2.33
C THR A 103 4.02 10.05 -3.16
N LEU A 104 3.12 9.28 -2.56
CA LEU A 104 2.31 8.29 -3.27
C LEU A 104 0.90 8.25 -2.69
N THR A 105 -0.03 7.71 -3.47
CA THR A 105 -1.44 7.65 -3.10
C THR A 105 -1.91 6.20 -2.97
N ARG A 106 -2.73 5.94 -1.95
CA ARG A 106 -3.46 4.68 -1.78
C ARG A 106 -4.94 4.96 -1.61
N THR A 107 -5.79 4.08 -2.12
CA THR A 107 -7.23 4.14 -1.91
C THR A 107 -7.65 2.96 -1.04
N VAL A 108 -8.25 3.25 0.11
CA VAL A 108 -8.85 2.22 0.98
C VAL A 108 -10.37 2.26 0.83
N MET A 109 -11.00 1.10 0.78
CA MET A 109 -12.46 0.95 0.75
C MET A 109 -12.95 0.38 2.08
N ASN A 110 -13.90 1.08 2.71
CA ASN A 110 -14.60 0.63 3.91
C ASN A 110 -15.61 -0.47 3.57
N THR A 111 -15.32 -1.68 4.03
CA THR A 111 -16.19 -2.86 3.92
C THR A 111 -16.99 -3.11 5.20
N GLY A 112 -16.66 -2.42 6.29
CA GLY A 112 -17.40 -2.44 7.54
C GLY A 112 -18.58 -1.46 7.58
N SER A 113 -18.92 -1.04 8.80
CA SER A 113 -20.02 -0.10 9.06
C SER A 113 -19.78 1.27 8.42
N VAL A 114 -20.86 1.88 7.92
CA VAL A 114 -20.81 3.17 7.20
C VAL A 114 -20.30 4.32 8.09
N ASN A 115 -20.57 4.26 9.40
CA ASN A 115 -20.19 5.29 10.37
C ASN A 115 -18.86 5.01 11.09
N SER A 116 -18.05 4.08 10.58
CA SER A 116 -16.73 3.79 11.16
C SER A 116 -15.74 4.93 10.91
N MET A 117 -15.04 5.36 11.96
CA MET A 117 -13.90 6.27 11.85
C MET A 117 -12.58 5.52 11.95
N TYR A 118 -11.64 5.84 11.08
CA TYR A 118 -10.32 5.22 11.06
C TYR A 118 -9.24 6.27 11.32
N LYS A 119 -8.24 5.91 12.13
CA LYS A 119 -7.07 6.75 12.41
C LYS A 119 -5.81 6.03 11.94
N ALA A 120 -4.99 6.72 11.15
CA ALA A 120 -3.71 6.16 10.73
C ALA A 120 -2.72 6.12 11.91
N GLN A 121 -2.12 4.95 12.14
CA GLN A 121 -0.99 4.76 13.05
C GLN A 121 0.25 4.42 12.21
N ILE A 122 1.36 5.08 12.49
CA ILE A 122 2.59 5.01 11.68
C ILE A 122 3.76 4.72 12.61
N GLU A 123 4.52 3.68 12.28
CA GLU A 123 5.80 3.36 12.92
C GLU A 123 6.91 3.47 11.86
N PRO A 124 7.52 4.66 11.70
CA PRO A 124 8.51 4.86 10.65
C PRO A 124 9.87 4.27 11.06
N PRO A 125 10.64 3.71 10.11
CA PRO A 125 12.01 3.28 10.37
C PRO A 125 12.92 4.44 10.79
N SER A 126 14.01 4.13 11.49
CA SER A 126 14.94 5.14 12.00
C SER A 126 15.41 6.10 10.90
N ARG A 127 15.44 7.40 11.22
CA ARG A 127 15.86 8.50 10.31
C ARG A 127 14.96 8.69 9.09
N ILE A 128 13.74 8.15 9.10
CA ILE A 128 12.75 8.39 8.06
C ILE A 128 11.51 8.99 8.70
N LYS A 129 10.96 10.02 8.06
CA LYS A 129 9.69 10.63 8.44
C LYS A 129 8.63 10.12 7.46
N VAL A 130 7.42 9.89 7.95
CA VAL A 130 6.28 9.49 7.15
C VAL A 130 5.07 10.32 7.58
N VAL A 131 4.40 10.94 6.62
CA VAL A 131 3.21 11.76 6.86
C VAL A 131 2.06 11.16 6.05
N VAL A 132 0.95 10.86 6.72
CA VAL A 132 -0.31 10.46 6.08
C VAL A 132 -1.22 11.67 6.05
N LYS A 133 -1.78 11.98 4.88
CA LYS A 133 -2.90 12.90 4.73
C LYS A 133 -4.10 12.13 4.21
N LEU A 134 -5.24 12.25 4.89
CA LEU A 134 -6.51 11.77 4.37
C LEU A 134 -7.06 12.82 3.41
N GLU A 135 -7.41 12.38 2.21
CA GLU A 135 -8.24 13.14 1.29
C GLU A 135 -9.64 12.55 1.34
N THR A 136 -10.57 13.29 1.95
CA THR A 136 -11.98 12.93 1.95
C THR A 136 -12.55 13.22 0.55
N PRO A 137 -13.16 12.25 -0.14
CA PRO A 137 -13.80 12.53 -1.42
C PRO A 137 -14.95 13.52 -1.24
N SER A 138 -15.19 14.33 -2.28
CA SER A 138 -16.22 15.38 -2.32
C SER A 138 -17.66 14.85 -2.28
N THR A 139 -17.87 13.55 -2.48
CA THR A 139 -19.19 12.92 -2.54
C THR A 139 -19.43 11.99 -1.34
N ARG A 140 -20.55 12.20 -0.64
CA ARG A 140 -21.01 11.41 0.53
C ARG A 140 -21.26 9.91 0.27
N GLN A 141 -21.03 9.43 -0.95
CA GLN A 141 -21.43 8.09 -1.40
C GLN A 141 -20.28 7.10 -1.61
N LEU A 142 -19.01 7.54 -1.58
CA LEU A 142 -17.91 6.62 -1.75
C LEU A 142 -17.30 6.26 -0.39
N ARG A 143 -17.49 4.99 0.01
CA ARG A 143 -16.73 4.32 1.08
C ARG A 143 -15.21 4.28 0.82
N ARG A 144 -14.71 5.00 -0.17
CA ARG A 144 -13.31 5.07 -0.59
C ARG A 144 -12.65 6.29 0.03
N SER A 145 -11.44 6.15 0.53
CA SER A 145 -10.65 7.27 1.05
C SER A 145 -9.24 7.19 0.49
N SER A 146 -8.73 8.33 0.03
CA SER A 146 -7.37 8.43 -0.48
C SER A 146 -6.42 8.81 0.65
N LEU A 147 -5.29 8.12 0.71
CA LEU A 147 -4.21 8.32 1.67
C LEU A 147 -3.00 8.77 0.88
N GLN A 148 -2.60 10.04 1.07
CA GLN A 148 -1.33 10.53 0.56
C GLN A 148 -0.24 10.27 1.59
N LEU A 149 0.82 9.62 1.15
CA LEU A 149 1.93 9.17 1.98
C LEU A 149 3.19 9.87 1.52
N ARG A 150 3.71 10.75 2.37
CA ARG A 150 4.91 11.52 2.10
C ARG A 150 6.08 11.05 2.95
N PHE A 151 7.20 10.76 2.30
CA PHE A 151 8.45 10.31 2.91
C PHE A 151 9.51 11.42 2.82
N PRO A 152 9.51 12.45 3.69
CA PRO A 152 10.53 13.49 3.62
C PRO A 152 11.90 13.00 4.11
N LEU A 153 12.95 13.67 3.63
CA LEU A 153 14.32 13.43 4.07
C LEU A 153 14.49 13.75 5.56
N PRO A 154 15.41 13.04 6.26
CA PRO A 154 15.78 13.41 7.61
C PRO A 154 16.30 14.85 7.62
N THR A 155 15.71 15.67 8.49
CA THR A 155 16.28 16.97 8.86
C THR A 155 17.50 16.72 9.74
N LYS A 156 18.63 17.30 9.35
CA LYS A 156 19.92 17.22 10.07
C LYS A 156 19.79 17.59 11.54
#